data_AF-A0A9P7HDU5-F1
#
_entry.id   AF-A0A9P7HDU5-F1
#
_cell.length_a   1.000
_cell.length_b   1.000
_cell.length_c   1.000
_cell.angle_alpha   90.00
_cell.angle_beta   90.00
_cell.angle_gamma   90.00
#
_symmetry.space_group_name_H-M   'P 1'
#
loop_
_entity.id
_entity.type
_entity.pdbx_description
1 polymer ?
#
loop_
_entity_poly.entity_id
_entity_poly.type
_entity_poly.pdbx_seq_one_letter_code
_entity_poly.pdbx_strand_id
1 'polypeptide(L)'
;MRVSTISAIFSGLAVSATAQSDLDGSVWKALLAEPQSKRGFSDIPRNRPVKRQSGWNPPADLKAPLQEVWEHYEKTYDGGLDANVNTGFHQIMANKGYLNICVRWDSSATVTEAERTKIARAYNAQYQKWFKWLYGYNGFPYDEVKFNIVAYAVKDKSQLQGSTAGYEVYTELDADGVPMCPVACARDAHLDGDYSGCEAGADRHYDHSLWLKDGLEGGFGHNWGQEVGREYFMNNLDSDSIHILLHEMGHTFALDDFYDWTPTGITKFIMLAGASMEITDFDGWMYRNWWYYLSQKNNWGSGKVSTDAAPASSESKPTTKTAASVTKTTAPKPSTTTKAIVSKPASTKKATATKAAATQATSIETTASAEVAAWGQCGGNNWTGATKCTSGTRCIKRNDYYSQCAAN
;
A
#
# COMPACT_ATOMS: atom_id res chain seq x y z
N MET A 1 50.64 -3.12 -39.64
CA MET A 1 50.50 -4.33 -38.80
C MET A 1 51.26 -4.10 -37.49
N ARG A 2 50.56 -4.26 -36.34
CA ARG A 2 51.03 -4.43 -34.94
C ARG A 2 51.66 -3.19 -34.26
N VAL A 3 51.01 -2.49 -33.30
CA VAL A 3 50.67 -2.83 -31.87
C VAL A 3 51.98 -3.02 -31.07
N SER A 4 52.31 -2.42 -29.91
CA SER A 4 51.63 -1.95 -28.68
C SER A 4 52.64 -0.99 -27.97
N THR A 5 52.40 -0.16 -26.95
CA THR A 5 51.72 -0.35 -25.65
C THR A 5 51.72 1.03 -24.95
N ILE A 6 50.59 1.50 -24.42
CA ILE A 6 50.57 2.47 -23.30
C ILE A 6 49.65 1.86 -22.24
N SER A 7 50.24 1.47 -21.12
CA SER A 7 49.53 1.05 -19.91
C SER A 7 48.87 2.27 -19.27
N ALA A 8 47.54 2.27 -19.19
CA ALA A 8 46.80 3.13 -18.28
C ALA A 8 46.38 2.29 -17.07
N ILE A 9 46.84 2.73 -15.90
CA ILE A 9 46.45 2.22 -14.59
C ILE A 9 45.00 2.65 -14.37
N PHE A 10 44.06 1.71 -14.41
CA PHE A 10 42.74 1.89 -13.83
C PHE A 10 42.69 1.13 -12.51
N SER A 11 42.84 1.87 -11.41
CA SER A 11 42.41 1.42 -10.09
C SER A 11 40.88 1.33 -10.11
N GLY A 12 40.36 0.14 -10.37
CA GLY A 12 38.96 -0.18 -10.15
C GLY A 12 38.68 -0.29 -8.66
N LEU A 13 38.14 0.78 -8.07
CA LEU A 13 37.29 0.64 -6.90
C LEU A 13 35.90 0.25 -7.41
N ALA A 14 35.68 -1.06 -7.54
CA ALA A 14 34.33 -1.60 -7.48
C ALA A 14 33.86 -1.42 -6.03
N VAL A 15 33.19 -0.30 -5.75
CA VAL A 15 32.35 -0.20 -4.56
C VAL A 15 31.16 -1.09 -4.86
N SER A 16 31.18 -2.31 -4.33
CA SER A 16 29.98 -3.11 -4.15
C SER A 16 29.06 -2.33 -3.22
N ALA A 17 28.07 -1.65 -3.80
CA ALA A 17 26.90 -1.20 -3.05
C ALA A 17 26.11 -2.47 -2.71
N THR A 18 26.36 -3.03 -1.52
CA THR A 18 25.38 -3.91 -0.88
C THR A 18 24.14 -3.06 -0.71
N ALA A 19 23.05 -3.34 -1.41
CA ALA A 19 21.88 -2.49 -1.23
C ALA A 19 21.23 -2.79 0.12
N GLN A 20 21.09 -1.73 0.90
CA GLN A 20 20.61 -1.82 2.27
C GLN A 20 19.08 -1.77 2.30
N SER A 21 18.51 -2.56 3.22
CA SER A 21 17.05 -2.68 3.44
C SER A 21 16.39 -1.32 3.67
N ASP A 22 15.21 -1.11 3.09
CA ASP A 22 14.22 -0.08 3.44
C ASP A 22 14.00 0.10 4.96
N LEU A 23 14.14 -0.98 5.74
CA LEU A 23 14.01 -0.99 7.21
C LEU A 23 15.17 -0.31 7.92
N ASP A 24 16.32 -0.18 7.25
CA ASP A 24 17.48 0.52 7.79
C ASP A 24 17.34 2.03 7.50
N GLY A 25 16.90 2.79 8.50
CA GLY A 25 16.75 4.24 8.40
C GLY A 25 18.03 4.99 7.99
N SER A 26 19.22 4.38 8.10
CA SER A 26 20.47 4.99 7.63
C SER A 26 20.53 5.16 6.11
N VAL A 27 19.86 4.27 5.36
CA VAL A 27 19.74 4.29 3.90
C VAL A 27 19.16 5.61 3.42
N TRP A 28 18.09 6.04 4.08
CA TRP A 28 17.36 7.25 3.72
C TRP A 28 18.00 8.52 4.30
N LYS A 29 18.60 8.44 5.49
CA LYS A 29 19.31 9.57 6.14
C LYS A 29 20.48 10.08 5.30
N ALA A 30 21.21 9.20 4.63
CA ALA A 30 22.35 9.60 3.79
C ALA A 30 21.92 10.51 2.62
N LEU A 31 20.81 10.18 1.94
CA LEU A 31 20.27 10.98 0.85
C LEU A 31 19.72 12.34 1.30
N LEU A 32 19.13 12.41 2.51
CA LEU A 32 18.63 13.66 3.07
C LEU A 32 19.75 14.68 3.36
N ALA A 33 20.98 14.20 3.57
CA ALA A 33 22.15 15.04 3.79
C ALA A 33 22.79 15.53 2.47
N GLU A 34 22.46 14.92 1.33
CA GLU A 34 22.93 15.39 0.03
C GLU A 34 22.12 16.60 -0.45
N PRO A 35 22.77 17.60 -1.09
CA PRO A 35 22.06 18.71 -1.71
C PRO A 35 21.07 18.16 -2.73
N GLN A 36 19.78 18.29 -2.43
CA GLN A 36 18.71 17.88 -3.33
C GLN A 36 18.93 18.55 -4.69
N SER A 37 18.92 17.75 -5.75
CA SER A 37 18.98 18.25 -7.12
C SER A 37 17.94 19.34 -7.30
N LYS A 38 18.38 20.57 -7.65
CA LYS A 38 17.47 21.65 -8.06
C LYS A 38 16.71 21.33 -9.36
N ARG A 39 17.11 20.25 -10.05
CA ARG A 39 16.38 19.67 -11.16
C ARG A 39 15.46 18.60 -10.61
N GLY A 40 14.22 18.99 -10.33
CA GLY A 40 13.13 18.04 -10.11
C GLY A 40 12.52 17.60 -11.44
N PHE A 41 11.61 16.63 -11.37
CA PHE A 41 10.75 16.14 -12.46
C PHE A 41 10.16 17.23 -13.40
N SER A 42 10.08 18.49 -12.97
CA SER A 42 9.76 19.65 -13.83
C SER A 42 10.74 19.91 -14.97
N ASP A 43 11.98 19.39 -14.89
CA ASP A 43 12.99 19.49 -15.94
C ASP A 43 12.93 18.35 -16.97
N ILE A 44 12.02 17.38 -16.78
CA ILE A 44 11.70 16.38 -17.80
C ILE A 44 10.68 17.02 -18.77
N PRO A 45 11.08 17.38 -20.00
CA PRO A 45 10.16 17.96 -20.96
C PRO A 45 9.12 16.91 -21.34
N ARG A 46 7.88 17.08 -20.87
CA ARG A 46 6.67 16.42 -21.38
C ARG A 46 6.80 14.91 -21.61
N ASN A 47 6.78 14.12 -20.54
CA ASN A 47 6.26 12.74 -20.66
C ASN A 47 4.72 12.70 -20.65
N ARG A 48 4.07 13.82 -21.03
CA ARG A 48 2.72 13.80 -21.58
C ARG A 48 2.92 13.61 -23.08
N PRO A 49 2.91 12.38 -23.60
CA PRO A 49 3.24 12.20 -25.00
C PRO A 49 2.14 12.92 -25.80
N VAL A 50 2.56 13.87 -26.64
CA VAL A 50 1.67 14.65 -27.53
C VAL A 50 0.94 13.72 -28.52
N LYS A 51 1.38 12.45 -28.60
CA LYS A 51 0.73 11.33 -29.30
C LYS A 51 0.67 10.12 -28.37
N ARG A 52 -0.44 9.39 -28.34
CA ARG A 52 -0.54 8.11 -27.62
C ARG A 52 0.61 7.19 -28.02
N GLN A 53 1.33 6.66 -27.03
CA GLN A 53 2.40 5.67 -27.24
C GLN A 53 1.79 4.27 -27.12
N SER A 54 2.18 3.34 -27.99
CA SER A 54 1.73 1.95 -27.99
C SER A 54 2.92 1.00 -28.10
N GLY A 55 2.81 -0.18 -27.51
CA GLY A 55 3.88 -1.18 -27.53
C GLY A 55 4.94 -0.95 -26.46
N TRP A 56 5.79 -1.95 -26.28
CA TRP A 56 6.98 -1.86 -25.42
C TRP A 56 8.20 -1.43 -26.25
N ASN A 57 8.62 -0.17 -26.08
CA ASN A 57 9.76 0.40 -26.79
C ASN A 57 10.57 1.37 -25.91
N PRO A 58 11.25 0.87 -24.85
CA PRO A 58 12.11 1.70 -24.02
C PRO A 58 13.36 2.18 -24.78
N PRO A 59 14.04 3.23 -24.29
CA PRO A 59 15.37 3.63 -24.75
C PRO A 59 16.34 2.43 -24.84
N ALA A 60 17.23 2.46 -25.82
CA ALA A 60 18.08 1.31 -26.16
C ALA A 60 18.98 0.85 -25.00
N ASP A 61 19.47 1.82 -24.22
CA ASP A 61 20.27 1.63 -23.02
C ASP A 61 19.49 1.05 -21.84
N LEU A 62 18.15 1.21 -21.81
CA LEU A 62 17.30 0.65 -20.75
C LEU A 62 16.77 -0.75 -21.09
N LYS A 63 16.83 -1.19 -22.35
CA LYS A 63 16.26 -2.48 -22.78
C LYS A 63 16.82 -3.68 -22.02
N ALA A 64 18.13 -3.82 -22.00
CA ALA A 64 18.81 -4.92 -21.34
C ALA A 64 18.55 -4.94 -19.82
N PRO A 65 18.78 -3.85 -19.06
CA PRO A 65 18.52 -3.88 -17.63
C PRO A 65 17.04 -4.08 -17.28
N LEU A 66 16.08 -3.55 -18.06
CA LEU A 66 14.66 -3.83 -17.85
C LEU A 66 14.28 -5.31 -18.07
N GLN A 67 14.95 -5.97 -19.04
CA GLN A 67 14.78 -7.40 -19.26
C GLN A 67 15.35 -8.20 -18.08
N GLU A 68 16.51 -7.83 -17.55
CA GLU A 68 17.09 -8.47 -16.36
C GLU A 68 16.14 -8.39 -15.16
N VAL A 69 15.50 -7.22 -14.92
CA VAL A 69 14.49 -7.11 -13.86
C VAL A 69 13.31 -8.04 -14.09
N TRP A 70 12.79 -8.08 -15.32
CA TRP A 70 11.67 -8.97 -15.65
C TRP A 70 12.01 -10.45 -15.40
N GLU A 71 13.17 -10.89 -15.87
CA GLU A 71 13.65 -12.26 -15.69
C GLU A 71 13.93 -12.58 -14.21
N HIS A 72 14.45 -11.62 -13.46
CA HIS A 72 14.62 -11.76 -12.02
C HIS A 72 13.28 -11.94 -11.32
N TYR A 73 12.29 -11.08 -11.60
CA TYR A 73 10.95 -11.16 -11.01
C TYR A 73 10.30 -12.52 -11.26
N GLU A 74 10.25 -12.95 -12.52
CA GLU A 74 9.65 -14.23 -12.91
C GLU A 74 10.35 -15.44 -12.30
N LYS A 75 11.65 -15.33 -11.98
CA LYS A 75 12.40 -16.37 -11.29
C LYS A 75 12.16 -16.37 -9.77
N THR A 76 12.00 -15.19 -9.18
CA THR A 76 11.88 -15.00 -7.73
C THR A 76 10.51 -15.40 -7.22
N TYR A 77 9.44 -15.07 -7.97
CA TYR A 77 8.07 -15.31 -7.54
C TYR A 77 7.45 -16.49 -8.28
N ASP A 78 7.00 -17.50 -7.54
CA ASP A 78 6.35 -18.67 -8.12
C ASP A 78 5.04 -18.28 -8.81
N GLY A 79 4.91 -18.61 -10.10
CA GLY A 79 3.82 -18.14 -10.96
C GLY A 79 3.98 -16.70 -11.49
N GLY A 80 5.10 -16.03 -11.20
CA GLY A 80 5.46 -14.74 -11.76
C GLY A 80 4.42 -13.65 -11.51
N LEU A 81 4.34 -12.68 -12.42
CA LEU A 81 3.37 -11.59 -12.32
C LEU A 81 1.92 -12.07 -12.48
N ASP A 82 1.71 -13.20 -13.16
CA ASP A 82 0.39 -13.82 -13.36
C ASP A 82 -0.25 -14.28 -12.03
N ALA A 83 0.54 -14.66 -11.04
CA ALA A 83 0.05 -15.08 -9.73
C ALA A 83 -0.46 -13.89 -8.88
N ASN A 84 -0.04 -12.66 -9.19
CA ASN A 84 -0.44 -11.47 -8.43
C ASN A 84 -1.68 -10.80 -9.04
N VAL A 85 -2.85 -11.27 -8.62
CA VAL A 85 -4.16 -10.79 -9.10
C VAL A 85 -4.67 -9.52 -8.39
N ASN A 86 -3.87 -8.92 -7.51
CA ASN A 86 -4.27 -7.74 -6.75
C ASN A 86 -3.27 -6.57 -6.82
N THR A 87 -2.35 -6.54 -7.80
CA THR A 87 -1.51 -5.35 -8.01
C THR A 87 -2.36 -4.09 -8.21
N GLY A 88 -1.82 -2.90 -7.95
CA GLY A 88 -2.52 -1.64 -8.14
C GLY A 88 -3.18 -1.48 -9.50
N PHE A 89 -2.64 -2.11 -10.56
CA PHE A 89 -3.30 -2.17 -11.86
C PHE A 89 -4.65 -2.90 -11.82
N HIS A 90 -4.71 -4.08 -11.20
CA HIS A 90 -5.94 -4.85 -11.04
C HIS A 90 -6.98 -4.04 -10.23
N GLN A 91 -6.52 -3.36 -9.18
CA GLN A 91 -7.38 -2.55 -8.32
C GLN A 91 -8.03 -1.40 -9.09
N ILE A 92 -7.21 -0.63 -9.83
CA ILE A 92 -7.69 0.49 -10.64
C ILE A 92 -8.64 0.01 -11.74
N MET A 93 -8.35 -1.13 -12.36
CA MET A 93 -9.21 -1.70 -13.40
C MET A 93 -10.55 -2.20 -12.85
N ALA A 94 -10.54 -2.84 -11.67
CA ALA A 94 -11.76 -3.27 -10.99
C ALA A 94 -12.62 -2.06 -10.56
N ASN A 95 -11.98 -0.99 -10.10
CA ASN A 95 -12.66 0.20 -9.60
C ASN A 95 -12.93 1.25 -10.67
N LYS A 96 -12.59 1.00 -11.93
CA LYS A 96 -12.84 1.94 -13.04
C LYS A 96 -12.16 3.30 -12.85
N GLY A 97 -10.91 3.31 -12.39
CA GLY A 97 -10.08 4.52 -12.36
C GLY A 97 -10.03 5.27 -11.03
N TYR A 98 -10.39 4.62 -9.92
CA TYR A 98 -10.15 5.17 -8.59
C TYR A 98 -9.62 4.13 -7.61
N LEU A 99 -9.03 4.61 -6.52
CA LEU A 99 -8.65 3.82 -5.36
C LEU A 99 -9.17 4.51 -4.10
N ASN A 100 -9.78 3.72 -3.24
CA ASN A 100 -10.24 4.10 -1.92
C ASN A 100 -9.17 3.73 -0.89
N ILE A 101 -8.89 4.66 0.02
CA ILE A 101 -7.78 4.59 0.95
C ILE A 101 -8.32 4.69 2.37
N CYS A 102 -7.90 3.76 3.22
CA CYS A 102 -8.08 3.89 4.65
C CYS A 102 -6.78 4.33 5.33
N VAL A 103 -6.81 5.44 6.06
CA VAL A 103 -5.62 5.90 6.81
C VAL A 103 -5.62 5.22 8.18
N ARG A 104 -4.55 4.47 8.48
CA ARG A 104 -4.27 3.92 9.81
C ARG A 104 -3.33 4.88 10.54
N TRP A 105 -3.87 5.65 11.48
CA TRP A 105 -3.10 6.62 12.25
C TRP A 105 -2.49 5.95 13.49
N ASP A 106 -1.39 5.22 13.29
CA ASP A 106 -0.65 4.59 14.39
C ASP A 106 0.27 5.57 15.10
N SER A 107 -0.38 6.53 15.76
CA SER A 107 0.29 7.58 16.50
C SER A 107 -0.50 7.93 17.74
N SER A 108 0.18 8.53 18.73
CA SER A 108 -0.47 9.20 19.85
C SER A 108 -0.80 10.68 19.58
N ALA A 109 -0.22 11.26 18.52
CA ALA A 109 -0.44 12.66 18.17
C ALA A 109 -1.88 12.91 17.68
N THR A 110 -2.34 14.14 17.86
CA THR A 110 -3.57 14.62 17.22
C THR A 110 -3.29 15.04 15.79
N VAL A 111 -4.29 14.97 14.92
CA VAL A 111 -4.27 15.49 13.55
C VAL A 111 -5.49 16.36 13.32
N THR A 112 -5.28 17.55 12.75
CA THR A 112 -6.32 18.52 12.42
C THR A 112 -6.99 18.22 11.08
N GLU A 113 -8.18 18.77 10.86
CA GLU A 113 -8.88 18.69 9.57
C GLU A 113 -8.05 19.26 8.41
N ALA A 114 -7.32 20.35 8.65
CA ALA A 114 -6.43 20.94 7.66
C ALA A 114 -5.25 20.01 7.33
N GLU A 115 -4.65 19.36 8.34
CA GLU A 115 -3.58 18.37 8.13
C GLU A 115 -4.09 17.14 7.39
N ARG A 116 -5.27 16.62 7.71
CA ARG A 116 -5.88 15.51 6.96
C ARG A 116 -6.13 15.87 5.49
N THR A 117 -6.57 17.10 5.24
CA THR A 117 -6.69 17.64 3.87
C THR A 117 -5.33 17.66 3.16
N LYS A 118 -4.25 18.06 3.86
CA LYS A 118 -2.90 18.01 3.30
C LYS A 118 -2.41 16.58 3.05
N ILE A 119 -2.65 15.64 3.98
CA ILE A 119 -2.33 14.21 3.82
C ILE A 119 -2.97 13.68 2.53
N ALA A 120 -4.27 13.92 2.33
CA ALA A 120 -5.00 13.49 1.13
C ALA A 120 -4.39 14.06 -0.15
N ARG A 121 -4.07 15.36 -0.16
CA ARG A 121 -3.48 16.05 -1.32
C ARG A 121 -2.08 15.53 -1.62
N ALA A 122 -1.22 15.42 -0.62
CA ALA A 122 0.15 14.94 -0.75
C ALA A 122 0.17 13.50 -1.25
N TYR A 123 -0.60 12.61 -0.64
CA TYR A 123 -0.69 11.20 -1.02
C TYR A 123 -1.16 11.03 -2.48
N ASN A 124 -2.22 11.73 -2.89
CA ASN A 124 -2.65 11.75 -4.28
C ASN A 124 -1.54 12.27 -5.20
N ALA A 125 -0.91 13.40 -4.86
CA ALA A 125 0.14 14.01 -5.69
C ALA A 125 1.34 13.08 -5.92
N GLN A 126 1.75 12.29 -4.92
CA GLN A 126 2.83 11.32 -5.06
C GLN A 126 2.44 10.17 -5.99
N TYR A 127 1.22 9.61 -5.88
CA TYR A 127 0.74 8.62 -6.84
C TYR A 127 0.66 9.15 -8.27
N GLN A 128 0.28 10.42 -8.46
CA GLN A 128 0.27 11.03 -9.79
C GLN A 128 1.66 11.03 -10.44
N LYS A 129 2.75 10.96 -9.67
CA LYS A 129 4.11 10.83 -10.25
C LYS A 129 4.31 9.47 -10.93
N TRP A 130 3.78 8.39 -10.36
CA TRP A 130 3.73 7.08 -11.02
C TRP A 130 2.79 7.11 -12.24
N PHE A 131 1.54 7.56 -12.09
CA PHE A 131 0.56 7.48 -13.19
C PHE A 131 0.85 8.35 -14.40
N LYS A 132 1.63 9.42 -14.25
CA LYS A 132 2.13 10.20 -15.40
C LYS A 132 2.86 9.35 -16.43
N TRP A 133 3.43 8.21 -16.01
CA TRP A 133 4.04 7.26 -16.93
C TRP A 133 3.03 6.44 -17.74
N LEU A 134 1.78 6.28 -17.27
CA LEU A 134 0.75 5.50 -17.96
C LEU A 134 -0.28 6.31 -18.72
N TYR A 135 -0.53 7.57 -18.34
CA TYR A 135 -1.49 8.39 -19.06
C TYR A 135 -1.12 8.52 -20.55
N GLY A 136 -2.01 8.00 -21.41
CA GLY A 136 -1.82 7.95 -22.86
C GLY A 136 -0.84 6.87 -23.36
N TYR A 137 -0.39 5.95 -22.50
CA TYR A 137 0.51 4.85 -22.84
C TYR A 137 -0.24 3.52 -22.93
N ASN A 138 0.04 2.76 -23.99
CA ASN A 138 -0.39 1.37 -24.22
C ASN A 138 -1.84 1.06 -23.85
N GLY A 139 -2.76 1.92 -24.29
CA GLY A 139 -4.19 1.71 -24.08
C GLY A 139 -4.68 1.86 -22.64
N PHE A 140 -3.87 2.43 -21.72
CA PHE A 140 -4.34 2.75 -20.38
C PHE A 140 -5.61 3.62 -20.47
N PRO A 141 -6.73 3.20 -19.85
CA PRO A 141 -8.04 3.73 -20.21
C PRO A 141 -8.39 5.03 -19.48
N TYR A 142 -7.62 5.42 -18.46
CA TYR A 142 -7.89 6.60 -17.64
C TYR A 142 -6.94 7.74 -17.97
N ASP A 143 -7.47 8.96 -18.00
CA ASP A 143 -6.67 10.19 -18.13
C ASP A 143 -6.31 10.79 -16.74
N GLU A 144 -6.96 10.28 -15.69
CA GLU A 144 -6.73 10.60 -14.28
C GLU A 144 -7.20 9.41 -13.43
N VAL A 145 -6.37 8.98 -12.47
CA VAL A 145 -6.74 7.98 -11.45
C VAL A 145 -6.98 8.73 -10.15
N LYS A 146 -8.16 8.54 -9.55
CA LYS A 146 -8.58 9.26 -8.34
C LYS A 146 -8.21 8.50 -7.08
N PHE A 147 -7.81 9.23 -6.05
CA PHE A 147 -7.53 8.69 -4.72
C PHE A 147 -8.48 9.30 -3.71
N ASN A 148 -9.28 8.45 -3.07
CA ASN A 148 -10.28 8.88 -2.11
C ASN A 148 -9.91 8.37 -0.73
N ILE A 149 -9.65 9.26 0.23
CA ILE A 149 -9.61 8.83 1.63
C ILE A 149 -11.03 8.61 2.09
N VAL A 150 -11.39 7.34 2.31
CA VAL A 150 -12.75 6.93 2.69
C VAL A 150 -12.87 6.70 4.19
N ALA A 151 -11.77 6.50 4.90
CA ALA A 151 -11.77 6.23 6.33
C ALA A 151 -10.47 6.61 7.04
N TYR A 152 -10.58 6.86 8.35
CA TYR A 152 -9.48 6.97 9.30
C TYR A 152 -9.69 5.96 10.43
N ALA A 153 -8.68 5.13 10.70
CA ALA A 153 -8.58 4.35 11.92
C ALA A 153 -7.65 5.05 12.92
N VAL A 154 -8.12 5.26 14.14
CA VAL A 154 -7.41 5.95 15.24
C VAL A 154 -7.56 5.18 16.56
N LYS A 155 -6.65 5.36 17.53
CA LYS A 155 -6.80 4.76 18.87
C LYS A 155 -7.93 5.42 19.64
N ASP A 156 -8.06 6.74 19.49
CA ASP A 156 -9.10 7.55 20.13
C ASP A 156 -9.65 8.57 19.12
N LYS A 157 -10.99 8.71 19.06
CA LYS A 157 -11.63 9.66 18.13
C LYS A 157 -11.19 11.11 18.36
N SER A 158 -10.81 11.48 19.58
CA SER A 158 -10.29 12.81 19.93
C SER A 158 -8.96 13.15 19.23
N GLN A 159 -8.25 12.15 18.68
CA GLN A 159 -7.08 12.38 17.83
C GLN A 159 -7.44 13.11 16.54
N LEU A 160 -8.68 12.94 16.04
CA LEU A 160 -9.16 13.66 14.86
C LEU A 160 -9.80 14.98 15.28
N GLN A 161 -9.01 16.06 15.23
CA GLN A 161 -9.52 17.40 15.54
C GLN A 161 -10.29 17.97 14.32
N GLY A 162 -11.38 18.69 14.59
CA GLY A 162 -12.24 19.29 13.56
C GLY A 162 -13.30 18.33 13.03
N SER A 163 -13.85 18.64 11.84
CA SER A 163 -14.88 17.81 11.22
C SER A 163 -14.31 16.48 10.72
N THR A 164 -15.11 15.43 10.86
CA THR A 164 -14.87 14.11 10.24
C THR A 164 -15.90 13.77 9.18
N ALA A 165 -16.63 14.76 8.68
CA ALA A 165 -17.59 14.55 7.60
C ALA A 165 -16.88 14.10 6.30
N GLY A 166 -17.44 13.09 5.63
CA GLY A 166 -16.96 12.60 4.34
C GLY A 166 -16.09 11.33 4.40
N TYR A 167 -15.67 10.89 5.58
CA TYR A 167 -14.99 9.61 5.78
C TYR A 167 -15.48 8.88 7.05
N GLU A 168 -15.27 7.56 7.11
CA GLU A 168 -15.58 6.76 8.30
C GLU A 168 -14.50 6.95 9.35
N VAL A 169 -14.86 6.80 10.62
CA VAL A 169 -13.91 6.81 11.73
C VAL A 169 -14.00 5.51 12.51
N TYR A 170 -12.95 4.71 12.42
CA TYR A 170 -12.82 3.44 13.12
C TYR A 170 -11.90 3.60 14.33
N THR A 171 -12.21 2.86 15.40
CA THR A 171 -11.40 2.78 16.62
C THR A 171 -11.02 1.36 17.00
N GLU A 172 -11.22 0.44 16.07
CA GLU A 172 -10.80 -0.94 16.24
C GLU A 172 -9.27 -1.00 16.22
N LEU A 173 -8.71 -1.82 17.10
CA LEU A 173 -7.28 -2.09 17.16
C LEU A 173 -7.05 -3.53 16.77
N ASP A 174 -5.94 -3.79 16.10
CA ASP A 174 -5.47 -5.14 15.92
C ASP A 174 -4.80 -5.69 17.19
N ALA A 175 -4.26 -6.91 17.11
CA ALA A 175 -3.65 -7.61 18.24
C ALA A 175 -2.41 -6.90 18.81
N ASP A 176 -1.75 -6.05 18.01
CA ASP A 176 -0.58 -5.27 18.40
C ASP A 176 -0.98 -3.87 18.93
N GLY A 177 -2.28 -3.59 19.03
CA GLY A 177 -2.81 -2.31 19.50
C GLY A 177 -2.73 -1.20 18.44
N VAL A 178 -2.55 -1.55 17.16
CA VAL A 178 -2.46 -0.62 16.04
C VAL A 178 -3.87 -0.37 15.49
N PRO A 179 -4.30 0.89 15.27
CA PRO A 179 -5.63 1.18 14.73
C PRO A 179 -5.83 0.52 13.38
N MET A 180 -6.92 -0.23 13.20
CA MET A 180 -7.21 -0.95 11.97
C MET A 180 -8.54 -0.51 11.35
N CYS A 181 -8.59 -0.61 10.03
CA CYS A 181 -9.83 -0.49 9.27
C CYS A 181 -10.44 -1.90 9.13
N PRO A 182 -11.77 -2.05 9.09
CA PRO A 182 -12.39 -3.36 9.07
C PRO A 182 -11.91 -4.21 7.90
N VAL A 183 -11.44 -5.43 8.18
CA VAL A 183 -11.02 -6.40 7.14
C VAL A 183 -12.16 -6.69 6.17
N ALA A 184 -13.40 -6.67 6.65
CA ALA A 184 -14.60 -6.86 5.83
C ALA A 184 -14.81 -5.78 4.73
N CYS A 185 -14.07 -4.68 4.81
CA CYS A 185 -14.06 -3.61 3.80
C CYS A 185 -12.78 -3.60 2.96
N ALA A 186 -11.82 -4.49 3.24
CA ALA A 186 -10.51 -4.50 2.61
C ALA A 186 -10.53 -5.28 1.30
N ARG A 187 -10.05 -4.68 0.21
CA ARG A 187 -10.01 -5.34 -1.10
C ARG A 187 -9.26 -6.67 -1.09
N ASP A 188 -8.13 -6.73 -0.39
CA ASP A 188 -7.27 -7.92 -0.41
C ASP A 188 -7.92 -9.14 0.25
N ALA A 189 -8.94 -8.92 1.09
CA ALA A 189 -9.81 -9.97 1.64
C ALA A 189 -11.02 -10.30 0.74
N HIS A 190 -11.31 -9.46 -0.26
CA HIS A 190 -12.53 -9.48 -1.06
C HIS A 190 -12.23 -9.32 -2.56
N LEU A 191 -11.31 -10.15 -3.08
CA LEU A 191 -10.93 -10.15 -4.50
C LEU A 191 -12.07 -10.58 -5.44
N ASP A 192 -13.10 -11.23 -4.90
CA ASP A 192 -14.35 -11.55 -5.57
C ASP A 192 -15.26 -10.33 -5.77
N GLY A 193 -14.94 -9.20 -5.12
CA GLY A 193 -15.74 -7.98 -5.12
C GLY A 193 -16.97 -8.04 -4.20
N ASP A 194 -17.08 -9.05 -3.34
CA ASP A 194 -18.17 -9.16 -2.37
C ASP A 194 -17.84 -8.40 -1.08
N TYR A 195 -18.26 -7.14 -1.04
CA TYR A 195 -18.18 -6.29 0.15
C TYR A 195 -19.47 -6.27 0.98
N SER A 196 -20.33 -7.30 0.87
CA SER A 196 -21.58 -7.36 1.66
C SER A 196 -21.34 -7.37 3.18
N GLY A 197 -20.15 -7.81 3.61
CA GLY A 197 -19.69 -7.73 5.00
C GLY A 197 -19.20 -6.34 5.44
N CYS A 198 -18.97 -5.41 4.50
CA CYS A 198 -18.54 -4.05 4.85
C CYS A 198 -19.72 -3.25 5.38
N GLU A 199 -19.77 -3.00 6.70
CA GLU A 199 -20.89 -2.30 7.35
C GLU A 199 -21.10 -0.88 6.82
N ALA A 200 -20.02 -0.22 6.39
CA ALA A 200 -20.09 1.11 5.77
C ALA A 200 -20.65 1.08 4.33
N GLY A 201 -20.86 -0.11 3.76
CA GLY A 201 -21.33 -0.35 2.41
C GLY A 201 -20.19 -0.52 1.40
N ALA A 202 -20.49 -1.18 0.27
CA ALA A 202 -19.50 -1.51 -0.76
C ALA A 202 -18.79 -0.27 -1.34
N ASP A 203 -19.45 0.87 -1.44
CA ASP A 203 -18.83 2.13 -1.91
C ASP A 203 -17.75 2.67 -0.95
N ARG A 204 -17.70 2.13 0.27
CA ARG A 204 -16.78 2.49 1.36
C ARG A 204 -15.71 1.43 1.59
N HIS A 205 -15.62 0.42 0.72
CA HIS A 205 -14.45 -0.46 0.68
C HIS A 205 -13.18 0.36 0.49
N TYR A 206 -12.04 -0.19 0.91
CA TYR A 206 -10.74 0.39 0.64
C TYR A 206 -9.83 -0.61 -0.07
N ASP A 207 -9.04 -0.09 -0.99
CA ASP A 207 -8.08 -0.84 -1.78
C ASP A 207 -6.72 -0.86 -1.11
N HIS A 208 -6.33 0.29 -0.53
CA HIS A 208 -5.09 0.44 0.20
C HIS A 208 -5.32 0.96 1.62
N SER A 209 -4.38 0.62 2.48
CA SER A 209 -4.20 1.26 3.77
C SER A 209 -2.92 2.11 3.77
N LEU A 210 -3.03 3.36 4.24
CA LEU A 210 -1.89 4.24 4.49
C LEU A 210 -1.63 4.29 5.99
N TRP A 211 -0.53 3.71 6.44
CA TRP A 211 -0.20 3.65 7.85
C TRP A 211 0.81 4.74 8.15
N LEU A 212 0.45 5.62 9.08
CA LEU A 212 1.31 6.70 9.54
C LEU A 212 1.73 6.36 10.96
N LYS A 213 2.94 5.81 11.09
CA LYS A 213 3.45 5.20 12.32
C LYS A 213 4.49 6.05 13.02
N ASP A 214 4.31 6.27 14.33
CA ASP A 214 5.30 6.96 15.16
C ASP A 214 6.64 6.22 15.14
N GLY A 215 7.72 6.95 14.85
CA GLY A 215 9.10 6.47 15.04
C GLY A 215 9.62 5.47 14.02
N LEU A 216 8.86 5.16 12.97
CA LEU A 216 9.37 4.36 11.85
C LEU A 216 10.34 5.20 11.00
N GLU A 217 11.58 4.73 10.83
CA GLU A 217 12.61 5.45 10.07
C GLU A 217 12.64 5.10 8.56
N GLY A 218 11.99 3.99 8.18
CA GLY A 218 11.87 3.50 6.81
C GLY A 218 10.42 3.47 6.31
N GLY A 219 10.13 2.52 5.43
CA GLY A 219 8.79 2.26 4.94
C GLY A 219 8.56 0.77 4.72
N PHE A 220 7.30 0.41 4.48
CA PHE A 220 6.90 -0.86 3.91
C PHE A 220 5.83 -0.62 2.86
N GLY A 221 5.86 -1.39 1.79
CA GLY A 221 4.93 -1.25 0.69
C GLY A 221 4.53 -2.59 0.11
N HIS A 222 3.29 -2.68 -0.34
CA HIS A 222 2.81 -3.80 -1.13
C HIS A 222 1.50 -3.43 -1.83
N ASN A 223 0.81 -4.42 -2.38
CA ASN A 223 -0.53 -4.27 -2.94
C ASN A 223 -1.62 -3.88 -1.92
N TRP A 224 -1.43 -4.06 -0.61
CA TRP A 224 -2.39 -3.61 0.43
C TRP A 224 -2.20 -2.14 0.82
N GLY A 225 -1.15 -1.46 0.34
CA GLY A 225 -0.87 -0.07 0.66
C GLY A 225 0.57 0.18 1.12
N GLN A 226 0.73 1.19 1.98
CA GLN A 226 2.03 1.65 2.47
C GLN A 226 2.00 1.89 3.98
N GLU A 227 3.11 1.61 4.64
CA GLU A 227 3.41 2.00 6.00
C GLU A 227 4.64 2.88 6.00
N VAL A 228 4.54 4.08 6.55
CA VAL A 228 5.62 5.08 6.56
C VAL A 228 5.68 5.79 7.92
N GLY A 229 6.88 6.27 8.27
CA GLY A 229 7.07 7.10 9.45
C GLY A 229 6.18 8.34 9.42
N ARG A 230 5.32 8.50 10.44
CA ARG A 230 4.40 9.64 10.52
C ARG A 230 5.17 10.94 10.56
N GLU A 231 6.21 11.06 11.40
CA GLU A 231 6.99 12.29 11.52
C GLU A 231 7.62 12.66 10.18
N TYR A 232 8.22 11.68 9.51
CA TYR A 232 8.79 11.86 8.18
C TYR A 232 7.73 12.32 7.17
N PHE A 233 6.59 11.63 7.09
CA PHE A 233 5.53 11.95 6.14
C PHE A 233 4.95 13.35 6.39
N MET A 234 4.64 13.65 7.65
CA MET A 234 4.05 14.93 8.06
C MET A 234 5.01 16.10 7.80
N ASN A 235 6.31 15.91 8.04
CA ASN A 235 7.34 16.92 7.75
C ASN A 235 7.54 17.17 6.24
N ASN A 236 7.08 16.26 5.39
CA ASN A 236 7.25 16.32 3.93
C ASN A 236 5.94 16.55 3.17
N LEU A 237 4.84 16.92 3.84
CA LEU A 237 3.53 17.15 3.20
C LEU A 237 3.56 18.20 2.07
N ASP A 238 4.47 19.17 2.18
CA ASP A 238 4.63 20.25 1.20
C ASP A 238 5.85 20.02 0.27
N SER A 239 6.56 18.90 0.42
CA SER A 239 7.68 18.52 -0.45
C SER A 239 7.18 18.04 -1.81
N ASP A 240 7.91 18.36 -2.88
CA ASP A 240 7.55 17.85 -4.22
C ASP A 240 7.61 16.32 -4.25
N SER A 241 8.66 15.72 -3.66
CA SER A 241 8.86 14.28 -3.62
C SER A 241 8.96 13.78 -2.17
N ILE A 242 8.06 12.87 -1.79
CA ILE A 242 8.11 12.14 -0.51
C ILE A 242 8.74 10.79 -0.81
N HIS A 243 10.07 10.74 -0.87
CA HIS A 243 10.81 9.65 -1.52
C HIS A 243 10.54 8.25 -0.93
N ILE A 244 10.45 8.08 0.39
CA ILE A 244 10.13 6.78 1.01
C ILE A 244 8.75 6.35 0.53
N LEU A 245 7.76 7.26 0.58
CA LEU A 245 6.42 6.96 0.07
C LEU A 245 6.43 6.59 -1.41
N LEU A 246 7.23 7.27 -2.24
CA LEU A 246 7.33 6.96 -3.67
C LEU A 246 7.90 5.55 -3.91
N HIS A 247 8.88 5.13 -3.11
CA HIS A 247 9.42 3.76 -3.11
C HIS A 247 8.31 2.76 -2.72
N GLU A 248 7.65 2.96 -1.58
CA GLU A 248 6.60 2.04 -1.10
C GLU A 248 5.40 1.94 -2.06
N MET A 249 5.08 3.04 -2.75
CA MET A 249 4.05 3.05 -3.79
C MET A 249 4.44 2.19 -5.01
N GLY A 250 5.72 1.97 -5.27
CA GLY A 250 6.19 1.08 -6.34
C GLY A 250 5.77 -0.38 -6.09
N HIS A 251 5.88 -0.86 -4.85
CA HIS A 251 5.49 -2.22 -4.48
C HIS A 251 3.99 -2.49 -4.65
N THR A 252 3.15 -1.46 -4.56
CA THR A 252 1.73 -1.57 -4.95
C THR A 252 1.56 -2.12 -6.36
N PHE A 253 2.48 -1.78 -7.27
CA PHE A 253 2.47 -2.22 -8.65
C PHE A 253 3.37 -3.43 -8.92
N ALA A 254 3.73 -4.16 -7.86
CA ALA A 254 4.59 -5.33 -7.91
C ALA A 254 6.00 -5.04 -8.45
N LEU A 255 6.51 -3.83 -8.21
CA LEU A 255 7.92 -3.53 -8.45
C LEU A 255 8.74 -4.05 -7.26
N ASP A 256 9.85 -4.71 -7.54
CA ASP A 256 10.69 -5.34 -6.52
C ASP A 256 11.56 -4.34 -5.77
N ASP A 257 11.99 -4.78 -4.60
CA ASP A 257 13.18 -4.27 -3.94
C ASP A 257 14.47 -4.76 -4.60
N PHE A 258 15.52 -3.96 -4.51
CA PHE A 258 16.83 -4.27 -5.09
C PHE A 258 17.92 -4.23 -4.03
N TYR A 259 17.92 -5.16 -3.06
CA TYR A 259 18.88 -5.18 -1.92
C TYR A 259 20.18 -5.94 -2.19
N ASP A 260 20.12 -7.01 -2.96
CA ASP A 260 21.23 -7.93 -3.15
C ASP A 260 21.77 -7.93 -4.58
N TRP A 261 21.11 -7.20 -5.48
CA TRP A 261 21.50 -7.09 -6.87
C TRP A 261 21.04 -5.77 -7.49
N THR A 262 21.67 -5.39 -8.60
CA THR A 262 21.26 -4.26 -9.43
C THR A 262 21.35 -4.64 -10.91
N PRO A 263 20.42 -4.16 -11.75
CA PRO A 263 20.48 -4.44 -13.18
C PRO A 263 21.64 -3.71 -13.85
N THR A 264 22.18 -4.30 -14.90
CA THR A 264 23.43 -3.89 -15.55
C THR A 264 23.41 -2.40 -15.93
N GLY A 265 24.37 -1.65 -15.38
CA GLY A 265 24.58 -0.24 -15.71
C GLY A 265 23.60 0.73 -15.05
N ILE A 266 22.67 0.25 -14.21
CA ILE A 266 21.70 1.07 -13.52
C ILE A 266 22.01 1.09 -12.02
N THR A 267 22.32 2.27 -11.49
CA THR A 267 22.76 2.45 -10.08
C THR A 267 21.95 3.51 -9.34
N LYS A 268 21.01 4.17 -10.01
CA LYS A 268 20.22 5.27 -9.45
C LYS A 268 18.78 5.20 -9.96
N PHE A 269 17.88 4.72 -9.11
CA PHE A 269 16.45 4.58 -9.37
C PHE A 269 15.71 4.43 -8.03
N ILE A 270 14.42 4.75 -7.96
CA ILE A 270 13.68 4.86 -6.68
C ILE A 270 13.53 3.50 -6.00
N MET A 271 13.35 2.41 -6.77
CA MET A 271 13.19 1.06 -6.22
C MET A 271 14.49 0.45 -5.69
N LEU A 272 15.63 1.08 -5.95
CA LEU A 272 16.87 0.83 -5.21
C LEU A 272 16.89 1.77 -4.01
N ALA A 273 16.49 1.24 -2.85
CA ALA A 273 16.36 2.02 -1.62
C ALA A 273 17.62 2.86 -1.36
N GLY A 274 17.43 4.15 -1.08
CA GLY A 274 18.53 5.08 -0.84
C GLY A 274 19.36 5.48 -2.05
N ALA A 275 19.01 5.11 -3.29
CA ALA A 275 19.76 5.52 -4.47
C ALA A 275 19.15 6.73 -5.22
N SER A 276 17.85 6.98 -5.06
CA SER A 276 17.16 8.12 -5.67
C SER A 276 16.15 8.76 -4.73
N MET A 277 15.92 10.06 -4.89
CA MET A 277 14.87 10.82 -4.18
C MET A 277 13.60 10.98 -5.04
N GLU A 278 13.66 10.59 -6.31
CA GLU A 278 12.58 10.74 -7.29
C GLU A 278 12.45 9.49 -8.16
N ILE A 279 11.25 9.29 -8.73
CA ILE A 279 11.03 8.30 -9.80
C ILE A 279 11.86 8.70 -11.01
N THR A 280 12.77 7.81 -11.41
CA THR A 280 13.66 8.02 -12.56
C THR A 280 13.04 7.48 -13.86
N ASP A 281 13.71 7.71 -14.98
CA ASP A 281 13.32 7.12 -16.27
C ASP A 281 13.33 5.59 -16.23
N PHE A 282 14.27 4.99 -15.51
CA PHE A 282 14.35 3.54 -15.36
C PHE A 282 13.11 3.01 -14.62
N ASP A 283 12.76 3.61 -13.49
CA ASP A 283 11.56 3.24 -12.71
C ASP A 283 10.28 3.37 -13.54
N GLY A 284 10.18 4.48 -14.29
CA GLY A 284 9.04 4.74 -15.15
C GLY A 284 8.87 3.72 -16.27
N TRP A 285 9.98 3.30 -16.90
CA TRP A 285 9.94 2.25 -17.92
C TRP A 285 9.75 0.85 -17.34
N MET A 286 10.27 0.58 -16.14
CA MET A 286 9.99 -0.64 -15.38
C MET A 286 8.50 -0.74 -15.08
N TYR A 287 7.89 0.32 -14.54
CA TYR A 287 6.46 0.43 -14.32
C TYR A 287 5.62 0.23 -15.59
N ARG A 288 6.05 0.82 -16.72
CA ARG A 288 5.43 0.61 -18.03
C ARG A 288 5.55 -0.83 -18.54
N ASN A 289 6.61 -1.54 -18.19
CA ASN A 289 6.80 -2.93 -18.60
C ASN A 289 5.72 -3.83 -17.95
N TRP A 290 5.45 -3.64 -16.66
CA TRP A 290 4.40 -4.37 -15.93
C TRP A 290 3.02 -4.08 -16.52
N TRP A 291 2.70 -2.79 -16.75
CA TRP A 291 1.44 -2.44 -17.43
C TRP A 291 1.34 -3.05 -18.82
N TYR A 292 2.42 -2.98 -19.62
CA TYR A 292 2.42 -3.53 -20.97
C TYR A 292 2.06 -5.01 -20.95
N TYR A 293 2.73 -5.81 -20.12
CA TYR A 293 2.43 -7.23 -19.98
C TYR A 293 0.98 -7.48 -19.53
N LEU A 294 0.56 -6.88 -18.41
CA LEU A 294 -0.76 -7.12 -17.82
C LEU A 294 -1.90 -6.65 -18.73
N SER A 295 -1.72 -5.53 -19.43
CA SER A 295 -2.75 -5.00 -20.33
C SER A 295 -2.97 -5.87 -21.56
N GLN A 296 -1.95 -6.56 -22.07
CA GLN A 296 -2.09 -7.55 -23.13
C GLN A 296 -2.73 -8.82 -22.58
N LYS A 297 -2.19 -9.34 -21.47
CA LYS A 297 -2.66 -10.57 -20.81
C LYS A 297 -4.15 -10.52 -20.48
N ASN A 298 -4.60 -9.41 -19.91
CA ASN A 298 -5.97 -9.21 -19.45
C ASN A 298 -6.86 -8.49 -20.48
N ASN A 299 -6.33 -8.20 -21.67
CA ASN A 299 -7.03 -7.46 -22.73
C ASN A 299 -7.60 -6.09 -22.25
N TRP A 300 -6.89 -5.40 -21.35
CA TRP A 300 -7.33 -4.10 -20.82
C TRP A 300 -7.14 -2.94 -21.82
N GLY A 301 -6.23 -3.08 -22.79
CA GLY A 301 -5.90 -2.00 -23.73
C GLY A 301 -6.89 -1.78 -24.88
N SER A 302 -7.97 -2.56 -24.98
CA SER A 302 -8.84 -2.62 -26.17
C SER A 302 -10.18 -1.86 -26.04
N GLY A 303 -10.48 -1.21 -24.91
CA GLY A 303 -11.73 -0.48 -24.72
C GLY A 303 -11.54 0.86 -23.98
N LYS A 304 -12.07 1.95 -24.55
CA LYS A 304 -12.29 3.19 -23.78
C LYS A 304 -13.43 2.94 -22.79
N VAL A 305 -13.11 2.72 -21.52
CA VAL A 305 -14.11 2.83 -20.45
C VAL A 305 -14.22 4.30 -20.09
N SER A 306 -15.37 4.90 -20.41
CA SER A 306 -15.71 6.25 -19.95
C SER A 306 -15.78 6.23 -18.43
N THR A 307 -15.20 7.26 -17.79
CA THR A 307 -15.25 7.47 -16.35
C THR A 307 -16.70 7.69 -15.91
N ASP A 308 -17.34 6.66 -15.35
CA ASP A 308 -18.50 6.87 -14.49
C ASP A 308 -17.99 7.49 -13.17
N ALA A 309 -18.67 8.54 -12.72
CA ALA A 309 -18.21 9.37 -11.61
C ALA A 309 -18.04 8.55 -10.32
N ALA A 310 -16.84 8.63 -9.72
CA ALA A 310 -16.62 8.24 -8.33
C ALA A 310 -17.67 8.89 -7.40
N PRO A 311 -18.14 8.21 -6.33
CA PRO A 311 -19.00 8.84 -5.34
C PRO A 311 -18.28 10.04 -4.73
N ALA A 312 -18.89 11.22 -4.84
CA ALA A 312 -18.27 12.48 -4.44
C ALA A 312 -17.98 12.52 -2.93
N SER A 313 -16.73 12.78 -2.55
CA SER A 313 -16.39 13.27 -1.22
C SER A 313 -16.81 14.74 -1.12
N SER A 314 -17.51 15.08 -0.05
CA SER A 314 -18.23 16.34 0.12
C SER A 314 -17.32 17.49 0.57
N GLU A 315 -16.79 18.28 -0.36
CA GLU A 315 -16.48 19.68 -0.10
C GLU A 315 -17.79 20.48 -0.16
N SER A 316 -18.21 21.10 0.95
CA SER A 316 -19.40 21.96 1.00
C SER A 316 -19.02 23.42 1.24
N LYS A 317 -19.52 24.31 0.37
CA LYS A 317 -19.65 25.76 0.62
C LYS A 317 -21.09 26.18 0.32
N PRO A 318 -21.71 27.08 1.12
CA PRO A 318 -23.15 27.10 1.28
C PRO A 318 -23.85 28.00 0.28
N THR A 319 -25.04 27.60 -0.15
CA THR A 319 -26.01 28.54 -0.71
C THR A 319 -27.42 28.24 -0.22
N THR A 320 -28.02 29.28 0.33
CA THR A 320 -29.35 29.39 0.91
C THR A 320 -30.42 29.37 -0.19
N LYS A 321 -31.52 28.62 0.01
CA LYS A 321 -32.92 29.09 -0.14
C LYS A 321 -33.95 27.96 0.07
N THR A 322 -34.68 28.10 1.18
CA THR A 322 -36.15 28.09 1.34
C THR A 322 -37.02 27.01 0.66
N ALA A 323 -37.43 26.05 1.49
CA ALA A 323 -38.77 25.50 1.75
C ALA A 323 -39.86 25.45 0.65
N ALA A 324 -40.43 24.25 0.47
CA ALA A 324 -41.88 24.02 0.46
C ALA A 324 -42.23 22.59 0.92
N SER A 325 -43.29 22.52 1.72
CA SER A 325 -43.84 21.38 2.47
C SER A 325 -44.84 20.56 1.65
N VAL A 326 -44.87 19.24 1.81
CA VAL A 326 -46.11 18.45 1.74
C VAL A 326 -46.05 17.27 2.75
N THR A 327 -46.99 17.30 3.68
CA THR A 327 -47.34 16.29 4.69
C THR A 327 -48.13 15.13 4.08
N LYS A 328 -47.95 13.89 4.59
CA LYS A 328 -49.08 12.96 4.83
C LYS A 328 -48.71 11.81 5.78
N THR A 329 -49.53 11.71 6.81
CA THR A 329 -49.58 10.71 7.90
C THR A 329 -50.59 9.62 7.55
N THR A 330 -50.35 8.36 7.94
CA THR A 330 -51.29 7.46 8.66
C THR A 330 -50.68 6.07 8.92
N ALA A 331 -50.89 5.55 10.14
CA ALA A 331 -50.54 4.22 10.68
C ALA A 331 -51.83 3.33 10.79
N PRO A 332 -51.92 2.20 11.54
CA PRO A 332 -51.07 0.99 11.70
C PRO A 332 -51.83 -0.39 11.66
N LYS A 333 -51.06 -1.51 11.70
CA LYS A 333 -51.32 -2.90 12.24
C LYS A 333 -52.40 -3.80 11.56
N PRO A 334 -52.33 -5.17 11.64
CA PRO A 334 -52.32 -5.97 12.89
C PRO A 334 -51.23 -7.07 12.99
N SER A 335 -51.21 -7.70 14.17
CA SER A 335 -50.27 -8.68 14.72
C SER A 335 -50.87 -10.09 14.69
N THR A 336 -50.04 -11.14 14.54
CA THR A 336 -50.36 -12.48 15.05
C THR A 336 -49.12 -13.20 15.57
N THR A 337 -49.40 -13.97 16.61
CA THR A 337 -48.54 -14.59 17.62
C THR A 337 -48.35 -16.07 17.31
N THR A 338 -47.16 -16.66 17.52
CA THR A 338 -47.07 -18.05 18.02
C THR A 338 -45.71 -18.43 18.62
N LYS A 339 -45.75 -18.61 19.95
CA LYS A 339 -45.16 -19.66 20.82
C LYS A 339 -43.73 -20.18 20.62
N ALA A 340 -42.98 -20.01 21.70
CA ALA A 340 -41.76 -20.69 22.10
C ALA A 340 -41.97 -22.19 22.42
N ILE A 341 -40.90 -22.99 22.26
CA ILE A 341 -40.71 -24.27 22.93
C ILE A 341 -39.38 -24.22 23.68
N VAL A 342 -39.47 -24.52 24.97
CA VAL A 342 -38.42 -24.65 25.98
C VAL A 342 -38.00 -26.12 26.06
N SER A 343 -36.70 -26.38 26.20
CA SER A 343 -36.23 -27.55 26.95
C SER A 343 -34.89 -27.25 27.65
N LYS A 344 -34.84 -27.67 28.92
CA LYS A 344 -33.90 -27.38 30.02
C LYS A 344 -32.97 -28.61 30.26
N PRO A 345 -31.82 -28.50 30.99
CA PRO A 345 -30.64 -29.36 30.80
C PRO A 345 -30.41 -30.43 31.90
N ALA A 346 -29.35 -31.21 31.71
CA ALA A 346 -28.63 -32.01 32.71
C ALA A 346 -27.25 -32.40 32.12
N SER A 347 -26.17 -32.73 32.83
CA SER A 347 -25.60 -32.44 34.14
C SER A 347 -24.19 -33.06 34.15
N THR A 348 -23.24 -32.37 34.78
CA THR A 348 -22.13 -32.87 35.62
C THR A 348 -21.40 -34.19 35.28
N LYS A 349 -20.05 -34.12 35.15
CA LYS A 349 -19.11 -34.87 36.03
C LYS A 349 -17.84 -34.07 36.30
N LYS A 350 -17.43 -34.08 37.57
CA LYS A 350 -16.29 -33.41 38.20
C LYS A 350 -15.22 -34.44 38.59
N ALA A 351 -13.97 -34.05 38.39
CA ALA A 351 -12.71 -34.38 39.07
C ALA A 351 -12.30 -35.84 39.36
N THR A 352 -11.04 -36.13 39.05
CA THR A 352 -10.13 -36.77 40.00
C THR A 352 -8.72 -36.20 39.83
N ALA A 353 -8.11 -35.82 40.95
CA ALA A 353 -6.74 -35.35 41.08
C ALA A 353 -5.81 -36.50 41.50
N THR A 354 -4.55 -36.44 41.07
CA THR A 354 -3.45 -37.14 41.74
C THR A 354 -2.17 -36.29 41.65
N LYS A 355 -1.46 -36.22 42.77
CA LYS A 355 -0.34 -35.32 43.09
C LYS A 355 0.97 -36.12 43.21
N ALA A 356 2.09 -35.56 42.72
CA ALA A 356 3.45 -35.53 43.31
C ALA A 356 4.47 -35.22 42.17
N ALA A 357 5.06 -34.03 42.04
CA ALA A 357 6.12 -33.36 42.81
C ALA A 357 7.57 -33.75 42.41
N ALA A 358 8.28 -32.84 41.71
CA ALA A 358 9.73 -32.60 41.84
C ALA A 358 10.18 -31.28 41.14
N THR A 359 10.48 -30.29 41.98
CA THR A 359 11.49 -29.19 41.95
C THR A 359 12.04 -28.53 40.67
N GLN A 360 11.99 -27.18 40.72
CA GLN A 360 12.90 -26.12 40.23
C GLN A 360 12.92 -25.72 38.75
N ALA A 361 12.45 -24.52 38.43
CA ALA A 361 13.28 -23.31 38.31
C ALA A 361 12.39 -22.09 38.01
N THR A 362 12.61 -21.00 38.74
CA THR A 362 11.96 -19.70 38.52
C THR A 362 12.31 -19.17 37.13
N SER A 363 11.31 -19.01 36.26
CA SER A 363 11.41 -18.18 35.07
C SER A 363 10.15 -17.33 34.96
N ILE A 364 10.35 -16.08 34.61
CA ILE A 364 9.34 -15.02 34.55
C ILE A 364 8.46 -15.30 33.33
N GLU A 365 7.19 -15.65 33.55
CA GLU A 365 6.16 -15.49 32.51
C GLU A 365 5.89 -14.00 32.33
N THR A 366 6.13 -13.45 31.13
CA THR A 366 5.03 -13.01 30.26
C THR A 366 5.59 -12.68 28.86
N THR A 367 5.50 -13.61 27.93
CA THR A 367 5.23 -13.27 26.53
C THR A 367 4.04 -14.11 26.13
N ALA A 368 2.85 -13.51 26.19
CA ALA A 368 1.81 -13.96 25.30
C ALA A 368 2.41 -13.90 23.89
N SER A 369 2.40 -15.01 23.17
CA SER A 369 2.70 -15.04 21.74
C SER A 369 1.76 -14.04 21.06
N ALA A 370 2.21 -12.80 20.85
CA ALA A 370 1.44 -11.79 20.15
C ALA A 370 1.16 -12.35 18.74
N GLU A 371 -0.11 -12.48 18.40
CA GLU A 371 -0.49 -12.82 17.03
C GLU A 371 -0.29 -11.58 16.17
N VAL A 372 0.38 -11.70 15.04
CA VAL A 372 0.60 -10.62 14.09
C VAL A 372 -0.74 -10.28 13.45
N ALA A 373 -1.12 -9.00 13.52
CA ALA A 373 -2.30 -8.46 12.88
C ALA A 373 -2.39 -8.77 11.38
N ALA A 374 -3.60 -8.68 10.80
CA ALA A 374 -3.73 -8.58 9.36
C ALA A 374 -2.78 -7.50 8.81
N TRP A 375 -2.09 -7.83 7.71
CA TRP A 375 -1.05 -7.04 7.06
C TRP A 375 0.21 -6.76 7.90
N GLY A 376 0.34 -7.31 9.09
CA GLY A 376 1.61 -7.24 9.82
C GLY A 376 2.66 -8.18 9.21
N GLN A 377 3.95 -7.81 9.31
CA GLN A 377 5.05 -8.72 8.98
C GLN A 377 5.06 -9.90 9.96
N CYS A 378 5.08 -11.11 9.42
CA CYS A 378 5.07 -12.37 10.17
C CYS A 378 6.25 -13.29 9.84
N GLY A 379 7.21 -12.80 9.07
CA GLY A 379 8.37 -13.59 8.66
C GLY A 379 9.26 -12.87 7.66
N GLY A 380 10.26 -13.59 7.19
CA GLY A 380 11.32 -13.07 6.33
C GLY A 380 12.71 -13.31 6.92
N ASN A 381 13.72 -13.30 6.07
CA ASN A 381 15.11 -13.39 6.47
C ASN A 381 15.45 -12.25 7.46
N ASN A 382 16.04 -12.62 8.59
CA ASN A 382 16.36 -11.73 9.73
C ASN A 382 15.16 -11.19 10.52
N TRP A 383 13.91 -11.61 10.24
CA TRP A 383 12.76 -11.27 11.08
C TRP A 383 12.85 -11.96 12.45
N THR A 384 12.76 -11.18 13.53
CA THR A 384 12.80 -11.68 14.92
C THR A 384 11.49 -11.45 15.67
N GLY A 385 10.47 -10.88 15.02
CA GLY A 385 9.16 -10.62 15.59
C GLY A 385 8.23 -11.84 15.59
N ALA A 386 6.96 -11.61 15.89
CA ALA A 386 5.95 -12.67 15.91
C ALA A 386 5.72 -13.29 14.52
N THR A 387 5.33 -14.56 14.47
CA THR A 387 5.17 -15.32 13.21
C THR A 387 3.78 -15.91 13.01
N LYS A 388 2.96 -15.92 14.07
CA LYS A 388 1.59 -16.44 14.01
C LYS A 388 0.64 -15.29 13.72
N CYS A 389 -0.18 -15.41 12.68
CA CYS A 389 -1.16 -14.38 12.34
C CYS A 389 -2.45 -14.48 13.15
N THR A 390 -3.13 -13.34 13.31
CA THR A 390 -4.47 -13.27 13.92
C THR A 390 -5.48 -14.15 13.17
N SER A 391 -6.49 -14.62 13.89
CA SER A 391 -7.56 -15.46 13.32
C SER A 391 -8.17 -14.83 12.06
N GLY A 392 -8.37 -15.64 11.01
CA GLY A 392 -8.85 -15.19 9.70
C GLY A 392 -7.76 -14.79 8.72
N THR A 393 -6.49 -14.73 9.15
CA THR A 393 -5.34 -14.46 8.28
C THR A 393 -4.28 -15.56 8.40
N ARG A 394 -3.40 -15.67 7.40
CA ARG A 394 -2.27 -16.60 7.39
C ARG A 394 -0.97 -15.87 7.06
N CYS A 395 0.14 -16.38 7.57
CA CYS A 395 1.45 -15.84 7.24
C CYS A 395 1.83 -16.31 5.84
N ILE A 396 1.74 -15.42 4.86
CA ILE A 396 2.08 -15.71 3.47
C ILE A 396 3.47 -15.16 3.20
N LYS A 397 4.41 -16.04 2.85
CA LYS A 397 5.71 -15.62 2.33
C LYS A 397 5.50 -14.81 1.06
N ARG A 398 6.01 -13.59 1.02
CA ARG A 398 5.98 -12.73 -0.18
C ARG A 398 7.29 -12.87 -0.93
N ASN A 399 8.40 -12.66 -0.24
CA ASN A 399 9.74 -12.90 -0.75
C ASN A 399 10.61 -13.51 0.37
N ASP A 400 11.92 -13.59 0.15
CA ASP A 400 12.85 -14.15 1.12
C ASP A 400 13.00 -13.31 2.39
N TYR A 401 12.80 -11.99 2.32
CA TYR A 401 13.01 -11.04 3.42
C TYR A 401 11.72 -10.59 4.11
N TYR A 402 10.55 -10.93 3.53
CA TYR A 402 9.26 -10.47 3.99
C TYR A 402 8.16 -11.54 3.81
N SER A 403 7.53 -11.91 4.92
CA SER A 403 6.27 -12.64 4.96
C SER A 403 5.24 -11.80 5.70
N GLN A 404 3.98 -11.87 5.28
CA GLN A 404 2.94 -11.01 5.82
C GLN A 404 1.68 -11.79 6.14
N CYS A 405 1.02 -11.41 7.24
CA CYS A 405 -0.33 -11.85 7.52
C CYS A 405 -1.29 -11.28 6.49
N ALA A 406 -1.95 -12.14 5.73
CA ALA A 406 -2.98 -11.70 4.80
C ALA A 406 -4.18 -12.64 4.87
N ALA A 407 -5.33 -12.14 4.43
CA ALA A 407 -6.49 -12.98 4.19
C ALA A 407 -6.12 -14.12 3.21
N ASN A 408 -6.76 -15.28 3.40
CA ASN A 408 -6.44 -16.49 2.64
C ASN A 408 -6.61 -16.33 1.13
#